data_AF-A0A3Q0JB57-F1
#
_entry.id   AF-A0A3Q0JB57-F1
#
_cell.length_a   1.000
_cell.length_b   1.000
_cell.length_c   1.000
_cell.angle_alpha   90.00
_cell.angle_beta   90.00
_cell.angle_gamma   90.00
#
_symmetry.space_group_name_H-M   'P 1'
#
loop_
_entity.id
_entity.type
_entity.pdbx_description
1 polymer ?
#
loop_
_entity_poly.entity_id
_entity_poly.type
_entity_poly.pdbx_seq_one_letter_code
_entity_poly.pdbx_strand_id
1 'polypeptide(L)'
;MRASYGYFLVKVLDLLDTVFFVLKKKWSHITFLHVYHHLAMVITTWAYLKFIKGEQTLFLGAINCFVHVAMYSYYFLSAFGPRVQKYLWWKNYITMLQIIQFILVLLQHVGLIVLDCKVDLKISYFIVGNAILFILLFGNFYYKTYIKKRK
;
A
#
# COMPACT_ATOMS: atom_id res chain seq x y z
N MET A 1 -7.03 1.44 20.15
CA MET A 1 -7.25 2.85 19.71
C MET A 1 -5.96 3.66 19.51
N ARG A 2 -5.00 3.68 20.45
CA ARG A 2 -3.73 4.44 20.27
C ARG A 2 -2.90 3.99 19.06
N ALA A 3 -2.75 2.68 18.83
CA ALA A 3 -2.02 2.14 17.67
C ALA A 3 -2.67 2.47 16.33
N SER A 4 -4.01 2.38 16.23
CA SER A 4 -4.76 2.71 15.03
C SER A 4 -4.65 4.20 14.67
N TYR A 5 -4.63 5.09 15.68
CA TYR A 5 -4.41 6.52 15.47
C TYR A 5 -2.98 6.82 14.99
N GLY A 6 -1.98 6.14 15.57
CA GLY A 6 -0.59 6.22 15.10
C GLY A 6 -0.45 5.77 13.63
N TYR A 7 -1.12 4.69 13.24
CA TYR A 7 -1.13 4.23 11.85
C TYR A 7 -1.76 5.27 10.89
N PHE A 8 -2.83 5.95 11.29
CA PHE A 8 -3.40 7.04 10.50
C PHE A 8 -2.43 8.21 10.34
N LEU A 9 -1.73 8.61 11.40
CA LEU A 9 -0.70 9.66 11.31
C LEU A 9 0.42 9.25 10.34
N VAL A 10 0.87 8.00 10.38
CA VAL A 10 1.85 7.49 9.41
C VAL A 10 1.31 7.63 7.99
N LYS A 11 0.05 7.31 7.73
CA LYS A 11 -0.54 7.47 6.38
C LYS A 11 -0.65 8.92 5.92
N VAL A 12 -0.83 9.86 6.85
CA VAL A 12 -0.75 11.30 6.54
C VAL A 12 0.70 11.69 6.24
N LEU A 13 1.67 11.17 6.98
CA LEU A 13 3.09 11.41 6.73
C LEU A 13 3.56 10.82 5.39
N ASP A 14 3.01 9.68 4.96
CA ASP A 14 3.29 9.09 3.64
C ASP A 14 2.93 10.07 2.49
N LEU A 15 2.05 11.07 2.71
CA LEU A 15 1.79 12.13 1.71
C LEU A 15 3.02 13.00 1.43
N LEU A 16 3.94 13.10 2.38
CA LEU A 16 5.19 13.86 2.22
C LEU A 16 6.06 13.28 1.10
N ASP A 17 5.94 11.98 0.76
CA ASP A 17 6.64 11.39 -0.39
C ASP A 17 6.32 12.15 -1.68
N THR A 18 5.05 12.50 -1.86
CA THR A 18 4.58 13.28 -3.01
C THR A 18 5.18 14.69 -2.99
N VAL A 19 5.24 15.33 -1.82
CA VAL A 19 5.88 16.64 -1.64
C VAL A 19 7.36 16.56 -2.02
N PHE A 20 8.10 15.57 -1.53
CA PHE A 20 9.52 15.38 -1.86
C PHE A 20 9.74 15.09 -3.35
N PHE A 21 8.85 14.35 -4.01
CA PHE A 21 8.95 14.12 -5.46
C PHE A 21 8.71 15.39 -6.27
N VAL A 22 7.76 16.23 -5.87
CA VAL A 22 7.53 17.55 -6.49
C VAL A 22 8.75 18.46 -6.29
N LEU A 23 9.27 18.55 -5.05
CA LEU A 23 10.44 19.38 -4.72
C LEU A 23 11.69 18.94 -5.48
N LYS A 24 11.91 17.63 -5.62
CA LYS A 24 13.04 17.07 -6.41
C LYS A 24 12.77 17.03 -7.92
N LYS A 25 11.65 17.59 -8.40
CA LYS A 25 11.22 17.57 -9.81
C LYS A 25 11.21 16.17 -10.43
N LYS A 26 10.90 15.14 -9.64
CA LYS A 26 10.86 13.73 -10.05
C LYS A 26 9.46 13.32 -10.52
N TRP A 27 8.97 13.98 -11.58
CA TRP A 27 7.61 13.77 -12.11
C TRP A 27 7.31 12.33 -12.53
N SER A 28 8.32 11.57 -12.96
CA SER A 28 8.17 10.15 -13.33
C SER A 28 7.75 9.23 -12.18
N HIS A 29 7.92 9.65 -10.93
CA HIS A 29 7.50 8.91 -9.75
C HIS A 29 6.06 9.22 -9.32
N ILE A 30 5.52 10.38 -9.72
CA ILE A 30 4.15 10.80 -9.42
C ILE A 30 3.21 10.20 -10.47
N THR A 31 2.97 8.90 -10.35
CA THR A 31 2.04 8.18 -11.23
C THR A 31 0.61 8.27 -10.70
N PHE A 32 -0.37 8.01 -11.57
CA PHE A 32 -1.77 7.85 -11.15
C PHE A 32 -1.90 6.82 -10.01
N LEU A 33 -1.17 5.70 -10.10
CA LEU A 33 -1.13 4.67 -9.06
C LEU A 33 -0.66 5.24 -7.71
N HIS A 34 0.42 6.03 -7.73
CA HIS A 34 0.97 6.66 -6.53
C HIS A 34 -0.08 7.57 -5.87
N VAL A 35 -0.59 8.56 -6.61
CA VAL A 35 -1.51 9.55 -6.07
C VAL A 35 -2.82 8.90 -5.60
N TYR A 36 -3.38 7.99 -6.40
CA TYR A 36 -4.59 7.26 -6.04
C TYR A 36 -4.39 6.43 -4.77
N HIS A 37 -3.28 5.70 -4.67
CA HIS A 37 -2.94 4.90 -3.49
C HIS A 37 -2.86 5.76 -2.22
N HIS A 38 -2.08 6.83 -2.25
CA HIS A 38 -1.90 7.67 -1.06
C HIS A 38 -3.21 8.33 -0.60
N LEU A 39 -4.03 8.82 -1.53
CA LEU A 39 -5.33 9.40 -1.20
C LEU A 39 -6.31 8.34 -0.65
N ALA A 40 -6.43 7.20 -1.33
CA ALA A 40 -7.32 6.13 -0.92
C ALA A 40 -6.94 5.57 0.46
N MET A 41 -5.65 5.41 0.75
CA MET A 41 -5.18 4.90 2.04
C MET A 41 -5.48 5.86 3.20
N VAL A 42 -5.37 7.18 3.00
CA VAL A 42 -5.71 8.17 4.03
C VAL A 42 -7.22 8.18 4.30
N ILE A 43 -8.03 8.21 3.24
CA ILE A 43 -9.50 8.25 3.34
C ILE A 43 -10.03 6.96 3.99
N THR A 44 -9.58 5.79 3.53
CA THR A 44 -10.00 4.49 4.08
C THR A 44 -9.59 4.34 5.55
N THR A 45 -8.37 4.73 5.91
CA THR A 45 -7.90 4.64 7.30
C THR A 45 -8.63 5.61 8.22
N TRP A 46 -8.93 6.82 7.75
CA TRP A 46 -9.76 7.78 8.49
C TRP A 46 -11.19 7.26 8.71
N ALA A 47 -11.82 6.73 7.65
CA ALA A 47 -13.14 6.13 7.73
C ALA A 47 -13.15 4.95 8.72
N TYR A 48 -12.10 4.12 8.71
CA TYR A 48 -11.94 3.03 9.67
C TYR A 48 -11.90 3.53 11.11
N LEU A 49 -11.05 4.53 11.42
CA LEU A 49 -10.98 5.10 12.76
C LEU A 49 -12.29 5.71 13.24
N LYS A 50 -13.05 6.32 12.32
CA LYS A 50 -14.29 7.00 12.65
C LYS A 50 -15.47 6.03 12.84
N PHE A 51 -15.58 5.02 11.98
CA PHE A 51 -16.77 4.18 11.86
C PHE A 51 -16.58 2.75 12.37
N ILE A 52 -15.38 2.18 12.32
CA ILE A 52 -15.13 0.78 12.69
C ILE A 52 -14.06 0.70 13.78
N LYS A 53 -14.51 0.47 15.02
CA LYS A 53 -13.64 0.23 16.19
C LYS A 53 -13.13 -1.22 16.27
N GLY A 54 -12.94 -1.89 15.13
CA GLY A 54 -12.60 -3.32 15.07
C GLY A 54 -11.08 -3.58 15.08
N GLU A 55 -10.64 -4.58 15.83
CA GLU A 55 -9.23 -5.00 15.93
C GLU A 55 -8.69 -5.70 14.66
N GLN A 56 -9.58 -6.11 13.75
CA GLN A 56 -9.24 -6.73 12.45
C GLN A 56 -8.25 -5.88 11.63
N THR A 57 -8.31 -4.55 11.78
CA THR A 57 -7.41 -3.61 11.10
C THR A 57 -5.99 -3.59 11.63
N LEU A 58 -5.77 -4.04 12.87
CA LEU A 58 -4.46 -3.99 13.52
C LEU A 58 -3.50 -4.99 12.87
N PHE A 59 -3.98 -6.19 12.55
CA PHE A 59 -3.22 -7.21 11.83
C PHE A 59 -2.83 -6.74 10.42
N LEU A 60 -3.79 -6.19 9.68
CA LEU A 60 -3.57 -5.65 8.33
C LEU A 60 -2.62 -4.44 8.33
N GLY A 61 -2.78 -3.55 9.30
CA GLY A 61 -1.89 -2.42 9.52
C GLY A 61 -0.47 -2.86 9.83
N ALA A 62 -0.29 -3.91 10.66
CA ALA A 62 1.02 -4.45 10.98
C ALA A 62 1.74 -5.03 9.74
N ILE A 63 1.02 -5.79 8.90
CA ILE A 63 1.58 -6.29 7.62
C ILE A 63 1.94 -5.12 6.70
N ASN A 64 1.07 -4.11 6.58
CA ASN A 64 1.35 -2.92 5.76
C ASN A 64 2.61 -2.19 6.24
N CYS A 65 2.75 -2.00 7.55
CA CYS A 65 3.94 -1.40 8.15
C CYS A 65 5.19 -2.21 7.85
N PHE A 66 5.14 -3.54 7.94
CA PHE A 66 6.26 -4.42 7.59
C PHE A 66 6.67 -4.25 6.12
N VAL A 67 5.70 -4.26 5.20
CA VAL A 67 5.96 -4.04 3.77
C VAL A 67 6.48 -2.62 3.51
N HIS A 68 5.98 -1.61 4.22
CA HIS A 68 6.49 -0.23 4.13
C HIS A 68 7.92 -0.11 4.66
N VAL A 69 8.28 -0.79 5.74
CA VAL A 69 9.67 -0.82 6.23
C VAL A 69 10.60 -1.38 5.14
N ALA A 70 10.22 -2.48 4.48
CA ALA A 70 11.00 -3.05 3.39
C ALA A 70 11.09 -2.09 2.18
N MET A 71 9.99 -1.44 1.82
CA MET A 71 9.91 -0.50 0.70
C MET A 71 10.72 0.78 0.94
N TYR A 72 10.60 1.39 2.13
CA TYR A 72 11.38 2.57 2.48
C TYR A 72 12.86 2.25 2.69
N SER A 73 13.21 1.06 3.20
CA SER A 73 14.60 0.62 3.26
C SER A 73 15.22 0.56 1.86
N TYR A 74 14.47 0.06 0.87
CA TYR A 74 14.90 0.09 -0.52
C TYR A 74 15.08 1.51 -1.06
N TYR A 75 14.14 2.42 -0.79
CA TYR A 75 14.27 3.81 -1.22
C TYR A 75 15.47 4.51 -0.57
N PHE A 76 15.71 4.27 0.71
CA PHE A 76 16.87 4.78 1.43
C PHE A 76 18.18 4.28 0.79
N LEU A 77 18.30 2.97 0.55
CA LEU A 77 19.48 2.41 -0.12
C LEU A 77 19.65 2.95 -1.54
N SER A 78 18.55 3.17 -2.27
CA SER A 78 18.59 3.72 -3.64
C SER A 78 19.10 5.17 -3.68
N ALA A 79 19.05 5.90 -2.57
CA ALA A 79 19.48 7.29 -2.45
C ALA A 79 21.01 7.45 -2.39
N PHE A 80 21.76 6.41 -2.03
CA PHE A 80 23.24 6.41 -2.05
C PHE A 80 23.85 6.37 -3.47
N GLY A 81 23.02 6.40 -4.50
CA GLY A 81 23.42 6.60 -5.89
C GLY A 81 23.74 5.31 -6.66
N PRO A 82 24.30 5.44 -7.88
CA PRO A 82 24.43 4.33 -8.84
C PRO A 82 25.28 3.16 -8.33
N ARG A 83 26.25 3.44 -7.44
CA ARG A 83 27.12 2.43 -6.85
C ARG A 83 26.34 1.40 -6.01
N VAL A 84 25.34 1.86 -5.26
CA VAL A 84 24.49 1.00 -4.42
C VAL A 84 23.33 0.42 -5.22
N GLN A 85 22.77 1.19 -6.17
CA GLN A 85 21.64 0.75 -7.00
C GLN A 85 21.90 -0.56 -7.77
N LYS A 86 23.16 -0.85 -8.13
CA LYS A 86 23.54 -2.11 -8.78
C LYS A 86 23.22 -3.35 -7.94
N TYR A 87 23.28 -3.23 -6.61
CA TYR A 87 23.01 -4.34 -5.68
C TYR A 87 21.51 -4.47 -5.34
N LEU A 88 20.66 -3.56 -5.80
CA LEU A 88 19.23 -3.53 -5.50
C LEU A 88 18.39 -4.38 -6.47
N TRP A 89 18.85 -5.60 -6.77
CA TRP A 89 18.19 -6.54 -7.69
C TRP A 89 16.82 -7.03 -7.18
N TRP A 90 16.62 -7.01 -5.86
CA TRP A 90 15.41 -7.47 -5.19
C TRP A 90 14.16 -6.56 -5.29
N LYS A 91 14.20 -5.52 -6.14
CA LYS A 91 13.08 -4.58 -6.32
C LYS A 91 11.77 -5.28 -6.72
N ASN A 92 11.86 -6.31 -7.54
CA ASN A 92 10.73 -7.12 -7.98
C ASN A 92 10.04 -7.86 -6.82
N TYR A 93 10.80 -8.39 -5.85
CA TYR A 93 10.24 -9.07 -4.67
C TYR A 93 9.46 -8.10 -3.79
N ILE A 94 9.89 -6.85 -3.67
CA ILE A 94 9.12 -5.83 -2.94
C ILE A 94 7.76 -5.60 -3.60
N THR A 95 7.72 -5.47 -4.93
CA THR A 95 6.45 -5.34 -5.66
C THR A 95 5.58 -6.59 -5.49
N MET A 96 6.17 -7.78 -5.47
CA MET A 96 5.45 -9.04 -5.24
C MET A 96 4.86 -9.10 -3.81
N LEU A 97 5.62 -8.68 -2.80
CA LEU A 97 5.15 -8.59 -1.42
C LEU A 97 3.96 -7.63 -1.28
N GLN A 98 3.99 -6.49 -1.97
CA GLN A 98 2.86 -5.55 -2.00
C GLN A 98 1.60 -6.18 -2.61
N ILE A 99 1.73 -6.92 -3.72
CA ILE A 99 0.60 -7.62 -4.35
C ILE A 99 0.04 -8.69 -3.40
N ILE A 100 0.90 -9.50 -2.78
CA ILE A 100 0.50 -10.53 -1.82
C ILE A 100 -0.25 -9.90 -0.63
N GLN A 101 0.23 -8.77 -0.11
CA GLN A 101 -0.46 -8.04 0.95
C GLN A 101 -1.90 -7.69 0.54
N PHE A 102 -2.13 -7.16 -0.66
CA PHE A 102 -3.48 -6.83 -1.12
C PHE A 102 -4.37 -8.06 -1.32
N ILE A 103 -3.81 -9.20 -1.74
CA ILE A 103 -4.55 -10.47 -1.82
C ILE A 103 -4.96 -10.95 -0.44
N LEU A 104 -4.07 -10.87 0.56
CA LEU A 104 -4.40 -11.23 1.94
C LEU A 104 -5.51 -10.32 2.51
N VAL A 105 -5.44 -9.00 2.23
CA VAL A 105 -6.50 -8.05 2.61
C VAL A 105 -7.85 -8.44 2.00
N LEU A 106 -7.85 -8.82 0.71
CA LEU A 106 -9.03 -9.25 -0.01
C LEU A 106 -9.64 -10.52 0.60
N LEU A 107 -8.82 -11.55 0.81
CA LEU A 107 -9.27 -12.83 1.38
C LEU A 107 -9.84 -12.65 2.79
N GLN A 108 -9.18 -11.84 3.63
CA GLN A 108 -9.66 -11.56 4.98
C GLN A 108 -11.02 -10.86 4.95
N HIS A 109 -11.21 -9.83 4.13
CA HIS A 109 -12.48 -9.10 4.07
C HIS A 109 -13.61 -9.92 3.44
N VAL A 110 -13.32 -10.71 2.41
CA VAL A 110 -14.29 -11.64 1.83
C VAL A 110 -14.70 -12.69 2.86
N GLY A 111 -13.73 -13.25 3.61
CA GLY A 111 -14.02 -14.18 4.71
C GLY A 111 -14.91 -13.58 5.79
N LEU A 112 -14.67 -12.32 6.18
CA LEU A 112 -15.50 -11.61 7.15
C LEU A 112 -16.95 -11.42 6.67
N ILE A 113 -17.16 -11.18 5.38
CA ILE A 113 -18.49 -11.06 4.77
C ILE A 113 -19.19 -12.42 4.72
N VAL A 114 -18.48 -13.47 4.30
CA VAL A 114 -19.06 -14.83 4.14
C VAL A 114 -19.42 -15.47 5.48
N LEU A 115 -18.63 -15.21 6.52
CA LEU A 115 -18.84 -15.75 7.87
C LEU A 115 -19.85 -14.93 8.71
N ASP A 116 -20.56 -13.97 8.10
CA ASP A 116 -21.56 -13.10 8.73
C ASP A 116 -21.09 -12.48 10.06
N CYS A 117 -19.81 -12.12 10.12
CA CYS A 117 -19.27 -11.41 11.27
C CYS A 117 -19.88 -9.99 11.31
N LYS A 118 -20.06 -9.42 12.51
CA LYS A 118 -20.58 -8.05 12.70
C LYS A 118 -19.64 -6.99 12.11
N VAL A 119 -19.69 -6.81 10.80
CA VAL A 119 -18.95 -5.80 10.03
C VAL A 119 -19.91 -4.91 9.27
N ASP A 120 -19.53 -3.64 9.09
CA ASP A 120 -20.30 -2.75 8.23
C ASP A 120 -20.10 -3.17 6.76
N LEU A 121 -21.15 -3.74 6.16
CA LEU A 121 -21.12 -4.26 4.79
C LEU A 121 -20.70 -3.19 3.77
N LYS A 122 -21.14 -1.93 3.93
CA LYS A 122 -20.83 -0.86 2.97
C LYS A 122 -19.33 -0.58 2.94
N ILE A 123 -18.72 -0.50 4.13
CA ILE A 123 -17.29 -0.24 4.26
C ILE A 123 -16.50 -1.45 3.76
N SER A 124 -16.92 -2.67 4.10
CA SER A 124 -16.30 -3.90 3.63
C SER A 124 -16.31 -4.04 2.10
N TYR A 125 -17.44 -3.75 1.43
CA TYR A 125 -17.51 -3.75 -0.04
C TYR A 125 -16.60 -2.69 -0.67
N PHE A 126 -16.50 -1.49 -0.08
CA PHE A 126 -15.59 -0.46 -0.55
C PHE A 126 -14.12 -0.90 -0.46
N ILE A 127 -13.74 -1.59 0.62
CA ILE A 127 -12.37 -2.10 0.82
C ILE A 127 -12.06 -3.22 -0.16
N VAL A 128 -12.99 -4.16 -0.35
CA VAL A 128 -12.85 -5.23 -1.35
C VAL A 128 -12.66 -4.64 -2.74
N GLY A 129 -13.47 -3.64 -3.12
CA GLY A 129 -13.32 -2.92 -4.38
C GLY A 129 -11.96 -2.25 -4.54
N ASN A 130 -11.48 -1.54 -3.50
CA ASN A 130 -10.15 -0.93 -3.51
C ASN A 130 -9.03 -1.97 -3.59
N ALA A 131 -9.13 -3.09 -2.87
CA ALA A 131 -8.13 -4.15 -2.89
C ALA A 131 -7.99 -4.78 -4.28
N ILE A 132 -9.12 -5.06 -4.95
CA ILE A 132 -9.13 -5.55 -6.34
C ILE A 132 -8.47 -4.54 -7.27
N LEU A 133 -8.82 -3.25 -7.15
CA LEU A 133 -8.23 -2.19 -7.96
C LEU A 133 -6.71 -2.10 -7.75
N PHE A 134 -6.23 -2.19 -6.51
CA PHE A 134 -4.79 -2.20 -6.22
C PHE A 134 -4.09 -3.42 -6.81
N ILE A 135 -4.67 -4.62 -6.70
CA ILE A 135 -4.12 -5.83 -7.33
C ILE A 135 -3.98 -5.63 -8.84
N LEU A 136 -5.00 -5.06 -9.50
CA LEU A 136 -4.95 -4.80 -10.95
C LEU A 136 -3.90 -3.75 -11.31
N LEU A 137 -3.82 -2.65 -10.56
CA LEU A 137 -2.86 -1.58 -10.85
C LEU A 137 -1.41 -2.01 -10.59
N PHE A 138 -1.14 -2.67 -9.47
CA PHE A 138 0.19 -3.22 -9.16
C PHE A 138 0.54 -4.37 -10.09
N GLY A 139 -0.42 -5.22 -10.47
CA GLY A 139 -0.23 -6.27 -11.47
C GLY A 139 0.16 -5.70 -12.84
N ASN A 140 -0.55 -4.65 -13.29
CA ASN A 140 -0.22 -3.94 -14.53
C ASN A 140 1.17 -3.28 -14.46
N PHE A 141 1.51 -2.65 -13.33
CA PHE A 141 2.83 -2.09 -13.09
C PHE A 141 3.93 -3.17 -13.14
N TYR A 142 3.69 -4.32 -12.49
CA TYR A 142 4.62 -5.45 -12.46
C TYR A 142 4.84 -6.01 -13.86
N TYR A 143 3.75 -6.24 -14.61
CA TYR A 143 3.82 -6.73 -15.98
C TYR A 143 4.61 -5.79 -16.90
N LYS A 144 4.28 -4.49 -16.89
CA LYS A 144 4.96 -3.49 -17.73
C LYS A 144 6.44 -3.33 -17.38
N THR A 145 6.78 -3.37 -16.09
CA THR A 145 8.13 -3.08 -15.60
C THR A 145 9.07 -4.27 -15.70
N TYR A 146 8.59 -5.48 -15.37
CA TYR A 146 9.46 -6.67 -15.21
C TYR A 146 9.24 -7.74 -16.27
N ILE A 147 8.03 -7.90 -16.81
CA ILE A 147 7.74 -8.95 -17.81
C ILE A 147 7.92 -8.41 -19.22
N LYS A 148 7.21 -7.34 -19.58
CA LYS A 148 7.24 -6.76 -20.93
C LYS A 148 8.62 -6.25 -21.32
N LYS A 149 9.40 -5.73 -20.35
CA LYS A 149 10.76 -5.20 -20.59
C LYS A 149 11.82 -6.31 -20.70
N ARG A 150 11.51 -7.54 -20.27
CA ARG A 150 12.41 -8.71 -20.35
C ARG A 150 12.22 -9.48 -21.66
N LYS A 151 11.08 -9.30 -22.34
CA LYS A 151 10.88 -9.67 -23.75
C LYS A 151 11.45 -8.57 -24.65
#